data_AF-A0A512C2W9-F1
#
_entry.id   AF-A0A512C2W9-F1
#
_cell.length_a   1.000
_cell.length_b   1.000
_cell.length_c   1.000
_cell.angle_alpha   90.00
_cell.angle_beta   90.00
_cell.angle_gamma   90.00
#
_symmetry.space_group_name_H-M   'P 1'
#
loop_
_entity.id
_entity.type
_entity.pdbx_description
1 polymer ?
#
loop_
_entity_poly.entity_id
_entity_poly.type
_entity_poly.pdbx_seq_one_letter_code
_entity_poly.pdbx_strand_id
1 'polypeptide(L)'
;MVPASTRFLNDLFAQAENGSVLAGFDFPIGVPSSYGRQTEASDFGSLLTKLGTGRWQDFFRVADSASEISVERPFYPRRSSAEAKQLHLINAHGVQSINDLRRRCEFATSDRRAACSLFWTLGGNQVGKAAIAGWQEVISPARQRGAKLWPFDGSLDDLARAGGLVIAETYPGEAYSHVGARFQAGESKRRQTDRASKANAIKTWASNSGVSFTQAMGNEVQGGFGNHATGEDRFDAALGLFGMIEVVSGHRPEGASGNDAQTWEGWILGQQA
;
A
#
# COMPACT_ATOMS: atom_id res chain seq x y z
N MET A 1 3.28 4.75 27.14
CA MET A 1 3.86 5.39 25.94
C MET A 1 2.88 5.17 24.79
N VAL A 2 2.42 6.22 24.12
CA VAL A 2 1.49 6.07 22.98
C VAL A 2 2.24 5.39 21.82
N PRO A 3 1.67 4.38 21.13
CA PRO A 3 2.31 3.77 19.96
C PRO A 3 2.62 4.80 18.87
N ALA A 4 3.67 4.56 18.06
CA ALA A 4 4.08 5.49 17.02
C ALA A 4 2.97 5.71 15.97
N SER A 5 2.27 4.65 15.59
CA SER A 5 1.11 4.66 14.69
C SER A 5 -0.02 5.55 15.22
N THR A 6 -0.32 5.48 16.53
CA THR A 6 -1.34 6.34 17.15
C THR A 6 -0.94 7.82 17.12
N ARG A 7 0.33 8.15 17.40
CA ARG A 7 0.81 9.54 17.28
C ARG A 7 0.68 10.04 15.84
N PHE A 8 1.11 9.23 14.88
CA PHE A 8 1.03 9.59 13.47
C PHE A 8 -0.43 9.83 13.01
N LEU A 9 -1.36 8.98 13.41
CA LEU A 9 -2.79 9.20 13.14
C LEU A 9 -3.31 10.48 13.81
N ASN A 10 -2.90 10.79 15.04
CA ASN A 10 -3.29 12.03 15.69
C ASN A 10 -2.85 13.25 14.89
N ASP A 11 -1.62 13.25 14.38
CA ASP A 11 -1.12 14.34 13.54
C ASP A 11 -1.93 14.46 12.24
N LEU A 12 -2.20 13.35 11.55
CA LEU A 12 -3.01 13.34 10.32
C LEU A 12 -4.43 13.89 10.54
N PHE A 13 -5.09 13.47 11.62
CA PHE A 13 -6.43 13.96 11.94
C PHE A 13 -6.42 15.44 12.35
N ALA A 14 -5.43 15.89 13.12
CA ALA A 14 -5.31 17.30 13.48
C ALA A 14 -5.11 18.19 12.25
N GLN A 15 -4.34 17.72 11.25
CA GLN A 15 -4.22 18.42 9.96
C GLN A 15 -5.55 18.44 9.19
N ALA A 16 -6.34 17.36 9.29
CA ALA A 16 -7.63 17.24 8.62
C ALA A 16 -8.76 18.06 9.27
N GLU A 17 -8.57 18.61 10.48
CA GLU A 17 -9.58 19.48 11.12
C GLU A 17 -9.84 20.77 10.33
N ASN A 18 -8.86 21.23 9.57
CA ASN A 18 -8.92 22.50 8.83
C ASN A 18 -9.01 22.32 7.31
N GLY A 19 -9.30 21.09 6.82
CA GLY A 19 -9.40 20.84 5.39
C GLY A 19 -9.42 19.35 5.02
N SER A 20 -8.83 19.04 3.86
CA SER A 20 -8.72 17.67 3.35
C SER A 20 -7.27 17.21 3.44
N VAL A 21 -7.05 16.03 3.99
CA VAL A 21 -5.74 15.39 4.04
C VAL A 21 -5.82 14.08 3.26
N LEU A 22 -4.96 13.93 2.26
CA LEU A 22 -4.71 12.65 1.60
C LEU A 22 -3.41 12.06 2.15
N ALA A 23 -3.50 10.85 2.75
CA ALA A 23 -2.37 10.13 3.30
C ALA A 23 -2.13 8.81 2.53
N GLY A 24 -0.94 8.64 1.99
CA GLY A 24 -0.52 7.45 1.26
C GLY A 24 0.25 6.48 2.14
N PHE A 25 -0.01 5.17 2.00
CA PHE A 25 0.72 4.14 2.72
C PHE A 25 1.20 3.01 1.79
N ASP A 26 2.42 2.53 2.02
CA ASP A 26 3.05 1.44 1.27
C ASP A 26 2.71 0.06 1.86
N PHE A 27 1.43 -0.28 1.79
CA PHE A 27 0.93 -1.64 2.01
C PHE A 27 -0.41 -1.85 1.29
N PRO A 28 -0.75 -3.10 0.91
CA PRO A 28 -2.03 -3.39 0.28
C PRO A 28 -3.23 -2.94 1.11
N ILE A 29 -4.19 -2.26 0.49
CA ILE A 29 -5.49 -1.92 1.07
C ILE A 29 -6.59 -2.55 0.20
N GLY A 30 -7.23 -3.58 0.73
CA GLY A 30 -8.20 -4.41 0.02
C GLY A 30 -7.81 -5.88 -0.03
N VAL A 31 -8.69 -6.71 -0.57
CA VAL A 31 -8.52 -8.15 -0.74
C VAL A 31 -8.82 -8.56 -2.17
N PRO A 32 -8.23 -9.66 -2.69
CA PRO A 32 -8.64 -10.23 -3.97
C PRO A 32 -10.16 -10.47 -3.99
N SER A 33 -10.83 -10.08 -5.08
CA SER A 33 -12.29 -10.21 -5.19
C SER A 33 -12.79 -11.65 -5.03
N SER A 34 -12.02 -12.64 -5.51
CA SER A 34 -12.34 -14.07 -5.35
C SER A 34 -12.41 -14.49 -3.88
N TYR A 35 -11.51 -13.95 -3.05
CA TYR A 35 -11.48 -14.18 -1.61
C TYR A 35 -12.60 -13.39 -0.91
N GLY A 36 -12.78 -12.12 -1.28
CA GLY A 36 -13.83 -11.26 -0.72
C GLY A 36 -15.22 -11.91 -0.80
N ARG A 37 -15.53 -12.53 -1.94
CA ARG A 37 -16.79 -13.26 -2.17
C ARG A 37 -16.99 -14.50 -1.28
N GLN A 38 -15.93 -15.05 -0.67
CA GLN A 38 -16.01 -16.17 0.27
C GLN A 38 -16.30 -15.71 1.71
N THR A 39 -16.21 -14.41 2.01
CA THR A 39 -16.31 -13.87 3.38
C THR A 39 -17.73 -13.63 3.87
N GLU A 40 -18.72 -13.73 2.98
CA GLU A 40 -20.14 -13.36 3.23
C GLU A 40 -20.34 -11.87 3.62
N ALA A 41 -19.29 -11.04 3.59
CA ALA A 41 -19.42 -9.59 3.69
C ALA A 41 -19.89 -9.01 2.34
N SER A 42 -20.48 -7.81 2.37
CA SER A 42 -20.91 -7.10 1.16
C SER A 42 -19.74 -6.49 0.39
N ASP A 43 -18.71 -6.04 1.13
CA ASP A 43 -17.59 -5.26 0.62
C ASP A 43 -16.43 -5.29 1.64
N PHE A 44 -15.27 -4.78 1.23
CA PHE A 44 -14.06 -4.70 2.04
C PHE A 44 -14.25 -3.84 3.29
N GLY A 45 -14.98 -2.73 3.20
CA GLY A 45 -15.25 -1.86 4.35
C GLY A 45 -16.01 -2.59 5.45
N SER A 46 -17.04 -3.34 5.07
CA SER A 46 -17.87 -4.16 5.94
C SER A 46 -17.08 -5.34 6.51
N LEU A 47 -16.22 -5.98 5.72
CA LEU A 47 -15.29 -7.01 6.21
C LEU A 47 -14.35 -6.45 7.28
N LEU A 48 -13.74 -5.30 7.02
CA LEU A 48 -12.76 -4.65 7.90
C LEU A 48 -13.31 -4.43 9.32
N THR A 49 -14.59 -4.08 9.46
CA THR A 49 -15.23 -3.88 10.78
C THR A 49 -15.29 -5.15 11.64
N LYS A 50 -15.21 -6.33 11.02
CA LYS A 50 -15.32 -7.63 11.70
C LYS A 50 -13.96 -8.21 12.09
N LEU A 51 -12.89 -7.84 11.37
CA LEU A 51 -11.57 -8.45 11.48
C LEU A 51 -11.00 -8.36 12.90
N GLY A 52 -10.38 -9.44 13.37
CA GLY A 52 -9.79 -9.53 14.71
C GLY A 52 -10.79 -9.75 15.84
N THR A 53 -12.09 -9.95 15.53
CA THR A 53 -13.13 -10.20 16.53
C THR A 53 -14.04 -11.37 16.14
N GLY A 54 -14.65 -12.04 17.12
CA GLY A 54 -15.61 -13.13 16.90
C GLY A 54 -15.06 -14.21 15.95
N ARG A 55 -15.83 -14.57 14.92
CA ARG A 55 -15.41 -15.52 13.86
C ARG A 55 -14.08 -15.13 13.19
N TRP A 56 -13.72 -13.85 13.18
CA TRP A 56 -12.53 -13.31 12.52
C TRP A 56 -11.36 -13.05 13.49
N GLN A 57 -11.42 -13.56 14.72
CA GLN A 57 -10.39 -13.35 15.74
C GLN A 57 -8.97 -13.73 15.28
N ASP A 58 -8.86 -14.75 14.43
CA ASP A 58 -7.59 -15.29 13.96
C ASP A 58 -7.16 -14.71 12.59
N PHE A 59 -7.89 -13.74 12.03
CA PHE A 59 -7.60 -13.19 10.69
C PHE A 59 -6.18 -12.67 10.55
N PHE A 60 -5.68 -11.96 11.57
CA PHE A 60 -4.33 -11.40 11.56
C PHE A 60 -3.25 -12.41 12.01
N ARG A 61 -3.65 -13.63 12.40
CA ARG A 61 -2.73 -14.66 12.86
C ARG A 61 -2.25 -15.51 11.70
N VAL A 62 -0.98 -15.34 11.32
CA VAL A 62 -0.37 -16.14 10.26
C VAL A 62 -0.42 -17.64 10.59
N ALA A 63 -0.89 -18.45 9.65
CA ALA A 63 -0.95 -19.91 9.71
C ALA A 63 0.44 -20.54 9.74
N ASP A 64 0.64 -21.50 10.63
CA ASP A 64 1.87 -22.27 10.80
C ASP A 64 1.89 -23.49 9.85
N SER A 65 0.73 -24.05 9.52
CA SER A 65 0.59 -25.20 8.61
C SER A 65 -0.53 -25.02 7.60
N ALA A 66 -0.54 -25.85 6.55
CA ALA A 66 -1.54 -25.81 5.49
C ALA A 66 -2.98 -26.04 6.01
N SER A 67 -3.15 -26.87 7.04
CA SER A 67 -4.46 -27.20 7.63
C SER A 67 -5.07 -26.08 8.45
N GLU A 68 -4.29 -25.04 8.79
CA GLU A 68 -4.78 -23.87 9.51
C GLU A 68 -5.30 -22.77 8.58
N ILE A 69 -5.06 -22.90 7.26
CA ILE A 69 -5.49 -21.89 6.29
C ILE A 69 -7.00 -22.00 6.12
N SER A 70 -7.69 -20.90 6.34
CA SER A 70 -9.12 -20.78 6.08
C SER A 70 -9.46 -19.37 5.59
N VAL A 71 -10.72 -19.12 5.27
CA VAL A 71 -11.22 -17.77 5.01
C VAL A 71 -10.91 -16.85 6.19
N GLU A 72 -11.11 -17.32 7.42
CA GLU A 72 -10.92 -16.55 8.67
C GLU A 72 -9.46 -16.46 9.12
N ARG A 73 -8.54 -17.24 8.54
CA ARG A 73 -7.10 -17.23 8.84
C ARG A 73 -6.28 -17.40 7.55
N PRO A 74 -6.25 -16.39 6.67
CA PRO A 74 -5.77 -16.61 5.30
C PRO A 74 -4.25 -16.47 5.14
N PHE A 75 -3.56 -15.73 6.01
CA PHE A 75 -2.13 -15.46 5.85
C PHE A 75 -1.27 -16.69 6.14
N TYR A 76 -0.36 -17.04 5.24
CA TYR A 76 0.50 -18.21 5.34
C TYR A 76 1.81 -18.02 4.56
N PRO A 77 2.95 -18.57 5.00
CA PRO A 77 3.21 -19.25 6.27
C PRO A 77 3.87 -18.33 7.30
N ARG A 78 3.72 -18.66 8.58
CA ARG A 78 4.34 -17.92 9.69
C ARG A 78 5.87 -17.96 9.63
N ARG A 79 6.43 -19.08 9.20
CA ARG A 79 7.88 -19.34 9.17
C ARG A 79 8.28 -19.95 7.84
N SER A 80 9.54 -19.73 7.47
CA SER A 80 10.13 -20.39 6.32
C SER A 80 10.31 -21.88 6.61
N SER A 81 9.82 -22.73 5.71
CA SER A 81 10.03 -24.18 5.75
C SER A 81 10.06 -24.73 4.33
N ALA A 82 10.70 -25.88 4.13
CA ALA A 82 10.71 -26.57 2.84
C ALA A 82 9.31 -27.05 2.40
N GLU A 83 8.38 -27.18 3.36
CA GLU A 83 7.02 -27.62 3.12
C GLU A 83 6.09 -26.48 2.69
N ALA A 84 6.45 -25.22 2.98
CA ALA A 84 5.59 -24.10 2.67
C ALA A 84 5.48 -23.87 1.17
N LYS A 85 4.25 -24.01 0.64
CA LYS A 85 3.95 -23.88 -0.79
C LYS A 85 2.73 -22.99 -1.00
N GLN A 86 2.77 -22.14 -2.03
CA GLN A 86 1.61 -21.35 -2.45
C GLN A 86 0.42 -22.23 -2.87
N LEU A 87 0.66 -23.47 -3.29
CA LEU A 87 -0.39 -24.45 -3.55
C LEU A 87 -1.31 -24.69 -2.33
N HIS A 88 -0.81 -24.52 -1.11
CA HIS A 88 -1.64 -24.64 0.09
C HIS A 88 -2.71 -23.54 0.17
N LEU A 89 -2.36 -22.30 -0.21
CA LEU A 89 -3.32 -21.21 -0.32
C LEU A 89 -4.36 -21.49 -1.41
N ILE A 90 -3.91 -21.94 -2.59
CA ILE A 90 -4.78 -22.29 -3.72
C ILE A 90 -5.82 -23.34 -3.29
N ASN A 91 -5.35 -24.43 -2.68
CA ASN A 91 -6.21 -25.53 -2.25
C ASN A 91 -7.17 -25.11 -1.13
N ALA A 92 -6.68 -24.38 -0.11
CA ALA A 92 -7.50 -23.96 1.03
C ALA A 92 -8.63 -23.00 0.65
N HIS A 93 -8.40 -22.14 -0.36
CA HIS A 93 -9.40 -21.20 -0.87
C HIS A 93 -10.21 -21.74 -2.05
N GLY A 94 -9.95 -22.98 -2.50
CA GLY A 94 -10.68 -23.62 -3.59
C GLY A 94 -10.57 -22.89 -4.93
N VAL A 95 -9.46 -22.17 -5.16
CA VAL A 95 -9.22 -21.40 -6.39
C VAL A 95 -8.32 -22.19 -7.36
N GLN A 96 -8.20 -21.73 -8.61
CA GLN A 96 -7.43 -22.47 -9.63
C GLN A 96 -5.98 -22.00 -9.73
N SER A 97 -5.72 -20.74 -9.38
CA SER A 97 -4.42 -20.12 -9.53
C SER A 97 -4.13 -19.16 -8.39
N ILE A 98 -2.83 -18.93 -8.12
CA ILE A 98 -2.41 -17.87 -7.20
C ILE A 98 -2.84 -16.48 -7.68
N ASN A 99 -3.11 -16.30 -8.98
CA ASN A 99 -3.68 -15.05 -9.51
C ASN A 99 -5.09 -14.80 -8.99
N ASP A 100 -5.86 -15.83 -8.64
CA ASP A 100 -7.17 -15.63 -8.02
C ASP A 100 -7.02 -15.00 -6.63
N LEU A 101 -5.87 -15.20 -5.98
CA LEU A 101 -5.50 -14.59 -4.69
C LEU A 101 -4.60 -13.35 -4.86
N ARG A 102 -4.67 -12.71 -6.02
CA ARG A 102 -4.12 -11.39 -6.29
C ARG A 102 -5.24 -10.44 -6.67
N ARG A 103 -5.05 -9.18 -6.32
CA ARG A 103 -5.86 -8.09 -6.87
C ARG A 103 -5.46 -7.83 -8.31
N ARG A 104 -6.33 -7.21 -9.09
CA ARG A 104 -6.01 -6.90 -10.49
C ARG A 104 -4.81 -5.96 -10.62
N CYS A 105 -4.66 -4.99 -9.72
CA CYS A 105 -3.48 -4.11 -9.64
C CYS A 105 -2.16 -4.87 -9.38
N GLU A 106 -2.21 -6.12 -8.94
CA GLU A 106 -1.04 -6.93 -8.58
C GLU A 106 -0.60 -7.87 -9.71
N PHE A 107 -1.33 -7.92 -10.83
CA PHE A 107 -0.97 -8.76 -11.97
C PHE A 107 0.32 -8.29 -12.65
N ALA A 108 0.95 -9.20 -13.40
CA ALA A 108 2.10 -8.83 -14.21
C ALA A 108 1.66 -7.92 -15.36
N THR A 109 2.49 -6.96 -15.71
CA THR A 109 2.34 -6.14 -16.92
C THR A 109 3.52 -6.42 -17.86
N SER A 110 3.60 -5.70 -18.98
CA SER A 110 4.79 -5.76 -19.85
C SER A 110 6.07 -5.33 -19.13
N ASP A 111 5.94 -4.46 -18.14
CA ASP A 111 7.08 -3.72 -17.56
C ASP A 111 7.40 -4.17 -16.13
N ARG A 112 6.49 -4.92 -15.47
CA ARG A 112 6.70 -5.45 -14.12
C ARG A 112 6.15 -6.85 -13.94
N ARG A 113 6.81 -7.61 -13.07
CA ARG A 113 6.31 -8.91 -12.61
C ARG A 113 5.08 -8.72 -11.73
N ALA A 114 4.29 -9.78 -11.61
CA ALA A 114 3.19 -9.81 -10.66
C ALA A 114 3.73 -9.64 -9.23
N ALA A 115 2.97 -8.95 -8.39
CA ALA A 115 3.28 -8.81 -6.97
C ALA A 115 3.13 -10.15 -6.25
N CYS A 116 3.60 -10.21 -5.01
CA CYS A 116 3.30 -11.36 -4.16
C CYS A 116 1.80 -11.38 -3.84
N SER A 117 1.20 -12.56 -3.71
CA SER A 117 -0.18 -12.65 -3.21
C SER A 117 -0.25 -12.09 -1.78
N LEU A 118 -1.33 -11.35 -1.48
CA LEU A 118 -1.58 -10.74 -0.18
C LEU A 118 -1.39 -11.73 0.98
N PHE A 119 -1.87 -12.96 0.80
CA PHE A 119 -1.88 -13.98 1.84
C PHE A 119 -0.55 -14.73 1.97
N TRP A 120 0.44 -14.47 1.11
CA TRP A 120 1.76 -15.08 1.21
C TRP A 120 2.74 -14.21 2.01
N THR A 121 3.31 -14.76 3.10
CA THR A 121 4.09 -13.98 4.08
C THR A 121 5.60 -14.26 4.09
N LEU A 122 6.14 -14.91 3.05
CA LEU A 122 7.58 -15.18 2.89
C LEU A 122 8.19 -14.56 1.64
N GLY A 123 9.49 -14.25 1.74
CA GLY A 123 10.28 -13.69 0.63
C GLY A 123 10.38 -12.17 0.71
N GLY A 124 11.38 -11.61 0.01
CA GLY A 124 11.66 -10.17 0.04
C GLY A 124 10.60 -9.29 -0.64
N ASN A 125 9.69 -9.89 -1.41
CA ASN A 125 8.57 -9.22 -2.07
C ASN A 125 7.23 -9.48 -1.36
N GLN A 126 7.22 -10.12 -0.18
CA GLN A 126 5.98 -10.36 0.56
C GLN A 126 5.39 -9.04 1.05
N VAL A 127 4.06 -8.95 1.00
CA VAL A 127 3.30 -7.78 1.44
C VAL A 127 2.35 -8.09 2.59
N GLY A 128 2.08 -9.37 2.86
CA GLY A 128 1.08 -9.79 3.84
C GLY A 128 1.37 -9.31 5.26
N LYS A 129 2.65 -9.30 5.70
CA LYS A 129 2.99 -8.79 7.04
C LYS A 129 2.79 -7.27 7.15
N ALA A 130 3.06 -6.53 6.08
CA ALA A 130 2.82 -5.10 6.04
C ALA A 130 1.31 -4.80 6.03
N ALA A 131 0.51 -5.58 5.30
CA ALA A 131 -0.95 -5.49 5.33
C ALA A 131 -1.50 -5.78 6.74
N ILE A 132 -1.04 -6.84 7.42
CA ILE A 132 -1.47 -7.14 8.81
C ILE A 132 -1.21 -5.94 9.73
N ALA A 133 0.04 -5.46 9.78
CA ALA A 133 0.40 -4.34 10.66
C ALA A 133 -0.33 -3.05 10.27
N GLY A 134 -0.35 -2.72 8.97
CA GLY A 134 -1.03 -1.54 8.45
C GLY A 134 -2.52 -1.53 8.76
N TRP A 135 -3.20 -2.67 8.62
CA TRP A 135 -4.63 -2.74 8.89
C TRP A 135 -4.95 -2.62 10.38
N GLN A 136 -4.20 -3.33 11.22
CA GLN A 136 -4.42 -3.29 12.67
C GLN A 136 -4.05 -1.94 13.29
N GLU A 137 -2.96 -1.32 12.85
CA GLU A 137 -2.39 -0.15 13.50
C GLU A 137 -2.79 1.18 12.85
N VAL A 138 -3.16 1.16 11.57
CA VAL A 138 -3.47 2.38 10.79
C VAL A 138 -4.91 2.36 10.30
N ILE A 139 -5.29 1.39 9.47
CA ILE A 139 -6.58 1.43 8.75
C ILE A 139 -7.76 1.30 9.70
N SER A 140 -7.80 0.26 10.53
CA SER A 140 -8.93 0.04 11.45
C SER A 140 -9.10 1.19 12.46
N PRO A 141 -8.03 1.66 13.15
CA PRO A 141 -8.16 2.82 14.05
C PRO A 141 -8.55 4.12 13.33
N ALA A 142 -8.04 4.37 12.12
CA ALA A 142 -8.41 5.54 11.34
C ALA A 142 -9.89 5.48 10.91
N ARG A 143 -10.38 4.30 10.52
CA ARG A 143 -11.79 4.11 10.14
C ARG A 143 -12.75 4.33 11.31
N GLN A 144 -12.39 3.85 12.50
CA GLN A 144 -13.18 4.11 13.72
C GLN A 144 -13.30 5.61 14.04
N ARG A 145 -12.34 6.42 13.59
CA ARG A 145 -12.32 7.88 13.73
C ARG A 145 -12.92 8.62 12.53
N GLY A 146 -13.45 7.90 11.54
CA GLY A 146 -14.15 8.48 10.39
C GLY A 146 -13.30 8.72 9.14
N ALA A 147 -12.04 8.24 9.08
CA ALA A 147 -11.23 8.33 7.86
C ALA A 147 -11.90 7.59 6.69
N LYS A 148 -11.70 8.09 5.47
CA LYS A 148 -12.13 7.46 4.23
C LYS A 148 -10.99 6.69 3.59
N LEU A 149 -11.30 5.61 2.87
CA LEU A 149 -10.36 4.81 2.08
C LEU A 149 -10.70 5.01 0.61
N TRP A 150 -9.74 5.52 -0.15
CA TRP A 150 -9.82 5.49 -1.60
C TRP A 150 -9.35 4.12 -2.11
N PRO A 151 -10.00 3.51 -3.12
CA PRO A 151 -11.17 3.99 -3.88
C PRO A 151 -12.54 3.53 -3.31
N PHE A 152 -12.56 2.88 -2.15
CA PHE A 152 -13.76 2.24 -1.58
C PHE A 152 -14.89 3.21 -1.24
N ASP A 153 -14.55 4.40 -0.73
CA ASP A 153 -15.54 5.41 -0.33
C ASP A 153 -15.81 6.47 -1.42
N GLY A 154 -15.27 6.29 -2.63
CA GLY A 154 -15.51 7.19 -3.77
C GLY A 154 -14.25 7.61 -4.54
N SER A 155 -14.44 8.46 -5.55
CA SER A 155 -13.36 9.09 -6.31
C SER A 155 -12.59 10.10 -5.44
N LEU A 156 -11.33 10.41 -5.78
CA LEU A 156 -10.58 11.45 -5.06
C LEU A 156 -11.27 12.82 -5.12
N ASP A 157 -11.97 13.15 -6.21
CA ASP A 157 -12.70 14.42 -6.32
C ASP A 157 -13.87 14.50 -5.33
N ASP A 158 -14.65 13.42 -5.23
CA ASP A 158 -15.73 13.33 -4.24
C ASP A 158 -15.20 13.39 -2.80
N LEU A 159 -14.11 12.67 -2.54
CA LEU A 159 -13.48 12.60 -1.22
C LEU A 159 -12.84 13.93 -0.82
N ALA A 160 -12.20 14.63 -1.76
CA ALA A 160 -11.62 15.95 -1.53
C ALA A 160 -12.71 16.98 -1.19
N ARG A 161 -13.86 16.93 -1.88
CA ARG A 161 -15.02 17.79 -1.60
C ARG A 161 -15.67 17.48 -0.24
N ALA A 162 -15.64 16.22 0.20
CA ALA A 162 -16.21 15.80 1.48
C ALA A 162 -15.38 16.25 2.69
N GLY A 163 -14.07 16.47 2.52
CA GLY A 163 -13.18 16.88 3.61
C GLY A 163 -12.71 15.73 4.50
N GLY A 164 -11.80 16.05 5.42
CA GLY A 164 -11.28 15.11 6.41
C GLY A 164 -10.09 14.27 5.91
N LEU A 165 -9.85 13.16 6.60
CA LEU A 165 -8.72 12.27 6.30
C LEU A 165 -9.13 11.18 5.29
N VAL A 166 -8.44 11.17 4.16
CA VAL A 166 -8.51 10.14 3.12
C VAL A 166 -7.20 9.34 3.15
N ILE A 167 -7.31 8.02 3.18
CA ILE A 167 -6.18 7.10 3.12
C ILE A 167 -6.20 6.39 1.76
N ALA A 168 -5.04 6.30 1.13
CA ALA A 168 -4.84 5.59 -0.13
C ALA A 168 -3.63 4.65 -0.04
N GLU A 169 -3.66 3.57 -0.82
CA GLU A 169 -2.48 2.75 -1.05
C GLU A 169 -1.56 3.45 -2.05
N THR A 170 -0.28 3.51 -1.73
CA THR A 170 0.77 4.02 -2.60
C THR A 170 1.85 2.98 -2.77
N TYR A 171 2.50 2.93 -3.93
CA TYR A 171 3.62 2.04 -4.14
C TYR A 171 4.82 2.82 -4.69
N PRO A 172 5.87 3.06 -3.87
CA PRO A 172 7.05 3.83 -4.27
C PRO A 172 7.72 3.28 -5.54
N GLY A 173 7.67 1.94 -5.73
CA GLY A 173 8.19 1.29 -6.94
C GLY A 173 7.59 1.82 -8.24
N GLU A 174 6.29 2.10 -8.26
CA GLU A 174 5.61 2.75 -9.39
C GLU A 174 5.97 4.24 -9.44
N ALA A 175 5.97 4.91 -8.28
CA ALA A 175 6.22 6.35 -8.18
C ALA A 175 7.62 6.77 -8.68
N TYR A 176 8.64 5.91 -8.57
CA TYR A 176 9.97 6.19 -9.14
C TYR A 176 9.89 6.53 -10.63
N SER A 177 8.98 5.89 -11.36
CA SER A 177 8.78 6.14 -12.79
C SER A 177 8.12 7.47 -13.08
N HIS A 178 7.16 7.85 -12.25
CA HIS A 178 6.39 9.07 -12.41
C HIS A 178 7.28 10.31 -12.27
N VAL A 179 8.31 10.24 -11.42
CA VAL A 179 9.21 11.37 -11.12
C VAL A 179 10.58 11.26 -11.81
N GLY A 180 10.76 10.30 -12.72
CA GLY A 180 12.02 10.11 -13.43
C GLY A 180 13.19 9.59 -12.58
N ALA A 181 12.91 9.00 -11.42
CA ALA A 181 13.89 8.50 -10.45
C ALA A 181 14.09 6.96 -10.52
N ARG A 182 13.75 6.31 -11.64
CA ARG A 182 13.96 4.86 -11.81
C ARG A 182 15.43 4.47 -11.61
N PHE A 183 15.63 3.35 -10.92
CA PHE A 183 16.93 2.69 -10.81
C PHE A 183 17.19 1.84 -12.06
N GLN A 184 18.39 2.00 -12.61
CA GLN A 184 18.88 1.29 -13.78
C GLN A 184 19.50 -0.05 -13.39
N ALA A 185 19.83 -0.87 -14.39
CA ALA A 185 20.55 -2.11 -14.17
C ALA A 185 21.86 -1.85 -13.41
N GLY A 186 22.06 -2.57 -12.31
CA GLY A 186 23.23 -2.41 -11.47
C GLY A 186 23.17 -1.21 -10.53
N GLU A 187 22.05 -0.49 -10.43
CA GLU A 187 21.72 0.45 -9.35
C GLU A 187 20.82 -0.22 -8.29
N SER A 188 20.80 0.33 -7.06
CA SER A 188 20.04 -0.22 -5.95
C SER A 188 19.56 0.89 -5.02
N LYS A 189 18.27 0.89 -4.71
CA LYS A 189 17.69 1.80 -3.71
C LYS A 189 18.30 1.66 -2.32
N ARG A 190 18.96 0.54 -2.01
CA ARG A 190 19.71 0.33 -0.76
C ARG A 190 20.98 1.16 -0.68
N ARG A 191 21.57 1.53 -1.82
CA ARG A 191 22.82 2.30 -1.87
C ARG A 191 22.52 3.80 -1.91
N GLN A 192 23.06 4.53 -0.94
CA GLN A 192 22.90 5.98 -0.84
C GLN A 192 23.36 6.71 -2.11
N THR A 193 24.48 6.31 -2.69
CA THR A 193 25.02 6.93 -3.91
C THR A 193 24.04 6.87 -5.07
N ASP A 194 23.32 5.75 -5.20
CA ASP A 194 22.35 5.56 -6.28
C ASP A 194 21.06 6.34 -6.00
N ARG A 195 20.69 6.53 -4.73
CA ARG A 195 19.60 7.44 -4.37
C ARG A 195 19.98 8.89 -4.65
N ALA A 196 21.19 9.30 -4.28
CA ALA A 196 21.71 10.65 -4.52
C ALA A 196 21.84 10.95 -6.02
N SER A 197 22.16 9.94 -6.85
CA SER A 197 22.21 10.11 -8.31
C SER A 197 20.85 10.53 -8.90
N LYS A 198 19.73 10.29 -8.21
CA LYS A 198 18.38 10.70 -8.63
C LYS A 198 18.06 12.17 -8.31
N ALA A 199 18.90 12.87 -7.57
CA ALA A 199 18.62 14.23 -7.10
C ALA A 199 18.28 15.20 -8.24
N ASN A 200 19.02 15.14 -9.36
CA ASN A 200 18.77 16.02 -10.50
C ASN A 200 17.42 15.71 -11.16
N ALA A 201 17.08 14.44 -11.34
CA ALA A 201 15.78 14.04 -11.89
C ALA A 201 14.63 14.52 -10.99
N ILE A 202 14.76 14.32 -9.68
CA ILE A 202 13.76 14.76 -8.69
C ILE A 202 13.61 16.28 -8.68
N LYS A 203 14.70 17.05 -8.77
CA LYS A 203 14.65 18.52 -8.87
C LYS A 203 14.00 19.00 -10.16
N THR A 204 14.30 18.37 -11.29
CA THR A 204 13.65 18.67 -12.57
C THR A 204 12.16 18.37 -12.51
N TRP A 205 11.77 17.21 -11.97
CA TRP A 205 10.38 16.86 -11.73
C TRP A 205 9.68 17.91 -10.85
N ALA A 206 10.30 18.30 -9.72
CA ALA A 206 9.72 19.27 -8.80
C ALA A 206 9.46 20.62 -9.49
N SER A 207 10.44 21.12 -10.25
CA SER A 207 10.30 22.35 -11.04
C SER A 207 9.17 22.26 -12.07
N ASN A 208 9.07 21.16 -12.80
CA ASN A 208 8.04 20.95 -13.81
C ASN A 208 6.64 20.81 -13.21
N SER A 209 6.56 20.32 -11.97
CA SER A 209 5.31 20.04 -11.27
C SER A 209 4.87 21.18 -10.33
N GLY A 210 5.59 22.31 -10.33
CA GLY A 210 5.31 23.45 -9.45
C GLY A 210 5.58 23.17 -7.97
N VAL A 211 6.37 22.14 -7.64
CA VAL A 211 6.69 21.74 -6.27
C VAL A 211 7.94 22.48 -5.79
N SER A 212 7.81 23.17 -4.66
CA SER A 212 8.93 23.85 -4.00
C SER A 212 9.40 23.05 -2.79
N PHE A 213 10.69 22.73 -2.74
CA PHE A 213 11.29 22.09 -1.58
C PHE A 213 11.77 23.11 -0.57
N THR A 214 11.58 22.80 0.71
CA THR A 214 12.33 23.46 1.79
C THR A 214 13.82 23.14 1.64
N GLN A 215 14.69 23.98 2.23
CA GLN A 215 16.13 23.72 2.21
C GLN A 215 16.47 22.33 2.79
N ALA A 216 15.79 21.94 3.87
CA ALA A 216 15.99 20.63 4.50
C ALA A 216 15.65 19.47 3.54
N MET A 217 14.50 19.54 2.85
CA MET A 217 14.12 18.52 1.87
C MET A 217 15.07 18.51 0.67
N GLY A 218 15.48 19.69 0.20
CA GLY A 218 16.47 19.82 -0.87
C GLY A 218 17.83 19.18 -0.52
N ASN A 219 18.24 19.24 0.75
CA ASN A 219 19.45 18.59 1.24
C ASN A 219 19.29 17.06 1.32
N GLU A 220 18.14 16.56 1.78
CA GLU A 220 17.84 15.12 1.82
C GLU A 220 17.87 14.50 0.41
N VAL A 221 17.23 15.17 -0.56
CA VAL A 221 17.22 14.75 -1.97
C VAL A 221 18.65 14.69 -2.53
N GLN A 222 19.47 15.73 -2.27
CA GLN A 222 20.87 15.76 -2.72
C GLN A 222 21.73 14.70 -2.04
N GLY A 223 21.53 14.47 -0.75
CA GLY A 223 22.28 13.52 0.06
C GLY A 223 21.83 12.06 -0.09
N GLY A 224 20.81 11.78 -0.91
CA GLY A 224 20.24 10.45 -1.05
C GLY A 224 19.67 9.91 0.26
N PHE A 225 19.12 10.79 1.10
CA PHE A 225 18.48 10.48 2.39
C PHE A 225 19.40 9.84 3.44
N GLY A 226 20.70 10.11 3.34
CA GLY A 226 21.73 9.61 4.27
C GLY A 226 22.08 8.13 4.06
N ASN A 227 23.09 7.64 4.80
CA ASN A 227 23.52 6.23 4.73
C ASN A 227 22.81 5.31 5.72
N HIS A 228 22.02 5.87 6.64
CA HIS A 228 21.39 5.14 7.73
C HIS A 228 20.55 3.97 7.23
N ALA A 229 20.33 2.98 8.10
CA ALA A 229 19.54 1.78 7.78
C ALA A 229 18.12 2.12 7.26
N THR A 230 17.54 3.24 7.69
CA THR A 230 16.22 3.74 7.27
C THR A 230 16.26 4.70 6.08
N GLY A 231 17.43 4.93 5.47
CA GLY A 231 17.59 5.89 4.36
C GLY A 231 16.79 5.47 3.12
N GLU A 232 16.67 4.16 2.88
CA GLU A 232 15.79 3.61 1.84
C GLU A 232 14.32 3.93 2.13
N ASP A 233 13.85 3.68 3.36
CA ASP A 233 12.45 3.94 3.75
C ASP A 233 12.08 5.42 3.64
N ARG A 234 13.00 6.32 4.02
CA ARG A 234 12.80 7.78 3.87
C ARG A 234 12.71 8.21 2.41
N PHE A 235 13.56 7.63 1.56
CA PHE A 235 13.49 7.86 0.12
C PHE A 235 12.16 7.36 -0.43
N ASP A 236 11.76 6.13 -0.10
CA ASP A 236 10.51 5.53 -0.57
C ASP A 236 9.28 6.32 -0.13
N ALA A 237 9.24 6.79 1.12
CA ALA A 237 8.17 7.66 1.61
C ALA A 237 8.09 8.98 0.84
N ALA A 238 9.23 9.63 0.56
CA ALA A 238 9.26 10.85 -0.23
C ALA A 238 8.79 10.63 -1.68
N LEU A 239 9.25 9.53 -2.30
CA LEU A 239 8.88 9.18 -3.67
C LEU A 239 7.39 8.81 -3.77
N GLY A 240 6.86 8.11 -2.77
CA GLY A 240 5.41 7.86 -2.64
C GLY A 240 4.61 9.17 -2.59
N LEU A 241 5.04 10.13 -1.75
CA LEU A 241 4.41 11.46 -1.68
C LEU A 241 4.47 12.20 -3.02
N PHE A 242 5.62 12.15 -3.72
CA PHE A 242 5.73 12.79 -5.03
C PHE A 242 4.82 12.14 -6.07
N GLY A 243 4.67 10.81 -6.03
CA GLY A 243 3.68 10.10 -6.84
C GLY A 243 2.24 10.52 -6.53
N MET A 244 1.91 10.79 -5.27
CA MET A 244 0.60 11.35 -4.90
C MET A 244 0.40 12.76 -5.46
N ILE A 245 1.44 13.61 -5.44
CA ILE A 245 1.39 14.96 -6.01
C ILE A 245 1.05 14.92 -7.51
N GLU A 246 1.66 14.01 -8.26
CA GLU A 246 1.33 13.82 -9.70
C GLU A 246 -0.16 13.55 -9.93
N VAL A 247 -0.80 12.81 -9.02
CA VAL A 247 -2.22 12.48 -9.11
C VAL A 247 -3.09 13.67 -8.74
N VAL A 248 -2.87 14.27 -7.57
CA VAL A 248 -3.72 15.37 -7.09
C VAL A 248 -3.58 16.65 -7.93
N SER A 249 -2.43 16.84 -8.57
CA SER A 249 -2.21 17.94 -9.53
C SER A 249 -2.78 17.66 -10.93
N GLY A 250 -3.35 16.47 -11.16
CA GLY A 250 -3.96 16.10 -12.44
C GLY A 250 -2.98 15.73 -13.55
N HIS A 251 -1.69 15.58 -13.26
CA HIS A 251 -0.70 15.08 -14.22
C HIS A 251 -0.86 13.58 -14.50
N ARG A 252 -1.54 12.87 -13.59
CA ARG A 252 -1.79 11.43 -13.66
C ARG A 252 -3.20 11.10 -13.16
N PRO A 253 -3.92 10.17 -13.81
CA PRO A 253 -5.19 9.68 -13.28
C PRO A 253 -4.97 8.97 -11.94
N GLU A 254 -5.98 9.01 -11.07
CA GLU A 254 -5.92 8.39 -9.74
C GLU A 254 -5.74 6.86 -9.76
N GLY A 255 -6.20 6.18 -10.81
CA GLY A 255 -6.03 4.74 -10.96
C GLY A 255 -7.19 4.08 -11.70
N ALA A 256 -7.24 2.76 -11.68
CA ALA A 256 -8.31 2.02 -12.34
C ALA A 256 -9.65 2.16 -11.60
N SER A 257 -10.70 2.46 -12.35
CA SER A 257 -12.09 2.40 -11.89
C SER A 257 -12.71 1.06 -12.27
N GLY A 258 -13.49 0.49 -11.37
CA GLY A 258 -14.16 -0.79 -11.58
C GLY A 258 -14.85 -1.28 -10.33
N ASN A 259 -15.90 -2.08 -10.51
CA ASN A 259 -16.74 -2.51 -9.39
C ASN A 259 -15.93 -3.31 -8.35
N ASP A 260 -15.07 -4.23 -8.78
CA ASP A 260 -14.24 -4.99 -7.84
C ASP A 260 -13.18 -4.12 -7.15
N ALA A 261 -12.64 -3.09 -7.81
CA ALA A 261 -11.71 -2.14 -7.18
C ALA A 261 -12.40 -1.35 -6.05
N GLN A 262 -13.65 -0.91 -6.26
CA GLN A 262 -14.41 -0.18 -5.25
C GLN A 262 -15.00 -1.09 -4.16
N THR A 263 -15.28 -2.35 -4.48
CA THR A 263 -15.95 -3.27 -3.54
C THR A 263 -14.95 -4.07 -2.71
N TRP A 264 -13.88 -4.58 -3.31
CA TRP A 264 -13.01 -5.59 -2.68
C TRP A 264 -11.53 -5.26 -2.77
N GLU A 265 -11.04 -4.96 -3.96
CA GLU A 265 -9.62 -4.98 -4.27
C GLU A 265 -8.92 -3.69 -3.85
N GLY A 266 -9.56 -2.54 -3.98
CA GLY A 266 -8.84 -1.27 -3.94
C GLY A 266 -7.89 -1.12 -5.13
N TRP A 267 -7.00 -0.14 -5.07
CA TRP A 267 -6.04 0.13 -6.13
C TRP A 267 -4.80 0.85 -5.61
N ILE A 268 -3.70 0.80 -6.35
CA ILE A 268 -2.50 1.60 -6.08
C ILE A 268 -2.66 2.98 -6.71
N LEU A 269 -2.57 4.03 -5.91
CA LEU A 269 -2.78 5.40 -6.38
C LEU A 269 -1.80 5.76 -7.52
N GLY A 270 -2.35 6.25 -8.63
CA GLY A 270 -1.61 6.63 -9.84
C GLY A 270 -1.24 5.46 -10.77
N GLN A 271 -1.53 4.22 -10.40
CA GLN A 271 -1.20 3.06 -11.22
C GLN A 271 -2.23 2.87 -12.35
N GLN A 272 -1.76 2.61 -13.56
CA GLN A 272 -2.62 2.31 -14.71
C GLN A 272 -3.24 0.91 -14.61
N ALA A 273 -4.44 0.76 -15.16
CA ALA A 273 -5.23 -0.47 -15.21
C ALA A 273 -4.66 -1.55 -16.14
#